data_AF-A0A392TTM4-F1
#
_entry.id   AF-A0A392TTM4-F1
#
_cell.length_a   1.000
_cell.length_b   1.000
_cell.length_c   1.000
_cell.angle_alpha   90.00
_cell.angle_beta   90.00
_cell.angle_gamma   90.00
#
_symmetry.space_group_name_H-M   'P 1'
#
loop_
_entity.id
_entity.type
_entity.pdbx_description
1 polymer ?
#
loop_
_entity_poly.entity_id
_entity_poly.type
_entity_poly.pdbx_seq_one_letter_code
_entity_poly.pdbx_strand_id
1 'polypeptide(L)' 'FVSLASIEVSSDVHVEEVRVVQLFQDVFPSEIPGFPPVREVEFFIDLHPGTGPILESPYRMAPVELVELK' A
#
# COMPACT_ATOMS: atom_id res chain seq x y z
N PHE A 1 7.62 -20.26 11.50
CA PHE A 1 8.30 -19.59 10.38
C PHE A 1 7.73 -20.15 9.08
N VAL A 2 6.93 -19.37 8.34
CA VAL A 2 6.48 -19.77 7.00
C VAL A 2 7.54 -19.28 6.02
N SER A 3 8.20 -20.22 5.34
CA SER A 3 9.21 -19.92 4.32
C SER A 3 8.50 -19.49 3.03
N LEU A 4 8.86 -18.32 2.50
CA LEU A 4 8.39 -17.82 1.20
C LEU A 4 9.17 -18.44 0.02
N ALA A 5 10.18 -19.28 0.27
CA ALA A 5 11.12 -19.76 -0.74
C ALA A 5 10.61 -20.90 -1.64
N SER A 6 9.30 -21.20 -1.63
CA SER A 6 8.72 -22.27 -2.46
C SER A 6 7.52 -21.82 -3.30
N ILE A 7 7.32 -20.52 -3.48
CA ILE A 7 6.38 -20.04 -4.50
C ILE A 7 7.08 -20.20 -5.85
N GLU A 8 6.92 -21.39 -6.46
CA GLU A 8 7.02 -21.48 -7.91
C GLU A 8 5.88 -20.64 -8.47
N VAL A 9 6.20 -19.42 -8.89
CA VAL A 9 5.25 -18.59 -9.63
C VAL A 9 5.10 -19.21 -11.01
N SER A 10 4.26 -20.25 -11.12
CA SER A 10 3.65 -20.57 -12.39
C SER A 10 2.62 -19.48 -12.69
N SER A 11 2.59 -19.01 -13.92
CA SER A 11 1.74 -17.89 -14.38
C SER A 11 0.23 -18.18 -14.36
N ASP A 12 -0.20 -19.22 -13.66
CA ASP A 12 -1.55 -19.79 -13.69
C ASP A 12 -2.07 -20.14 -12.27
N VAL A 13 -1.45 -19.59 -11.22
CA VAL A 13 -1.95 -19.74 -9.85
C VAL A 13 -2.88 -18.57 -9.53
N HIS A 14 -4.16 -18.87 -9.35
CA HIS A 14 -5.12 -17.92 -8.79
C HIS A 14 -4.70 -17.58 -7.35
N VAL A 15 -4.50 -16.31 -7.05
CA VAL A 15 -4.01 -15.82 -5.73
C VAL A 15 -4.97 -16.25 -4.61
N GLU A 16 -6.24 -16.43 -4.95
CA GLU A 16 -7.31 -16.92 -4.08
C GLU A 16 -7.13 -18.39 -3.63
N GLU A 17 -6.32 -19.18 -4.35
CA GLU A 17 -6.00 -20.57 -4.01
C GLU A 17 -4.83 -20.70 -3.04
N VAL A 18 -4.11 -19.59 -2.79
CA VAL A 18 -3.01 -19.57 -1.83
C VAL A 18 -3.60 -19.70 -0.43
N ARG A 19 -3.21 -20.76 0.29
CA ARG A 19 -3.72 -21.05 1.66
C ARG A 19 -3.64 -19.86 2.61
N VAL A 20 -2.60 -19.03 2.50
CA VAL A 20 -2.44 -17.85 3.36
C VAL A 20 -3.50 -16.78 3.04
N VAL A 21 -3.85 -16.61 1.76
CA VAL A 21 -4.89 -15.66 1.32
C VAL A 21 -6.26 -16.12 1.80
N GLN A 22 -6.54 -17.43 1.73
CA GLN A 22 -7.79 -18.01 2.26
C GLN A 22 -7.94 -17.85 3.77
N LEU A 23 -6.82 -17.92 4.52
CA LEU A 23 -6.82 -17.75 5.97
C LEU A 23 -6.97 -16.28 6.41
N PHE A 24 -6.64 -15.32 5.53
CA PHE A 24 -6.59 -13.89 5.84
C PHE A 24 -7.29 -13.05 4.76
N GLN A 25 -8.51 -13.44 4.35
CA GLN A 25 -9.27 -12.75 3.30
C GLN A 25 -9.57 -11.28 3.61
N ASP A 26 -9.66 -10.94 4.91
CA ASP A 26 -9.83 -9.59 5.43
C ASP A 26 -8.58 -8.70 5.24
N VAL A 27 -7.39 -9.31 5.21
CA VAL A 27 -6.11 -8.63 4.95
C VAL A 27 -5.80 -8.53 3.46
N PHE A 28 -6.37 -9.43 2.64
CA PHE A 28 -6.22 -9.46 1.18
C PHE A 28 -7.55 -9.21 0.44
N PRO A 29 -8.22 -8.07 0.65
CA PRO A 29 -9.43 -7.74 -0.11
C PRO A 29 -9.10 -7.46 -1.58
N SER A 30 -10.07 -7.68 -2.47
CA SER A 30 -9.94 -7.40 -3.90
C SER A 30 -9.69 -5.92 -4.21
N GLU A 31 -10.11 -5.03 -3.31
CA GLU A 31 -9.86 -3.60 -3.34
C GLU A 31 -9.25 -3.17 -2.01
N ILE A 32 -8.25 -2.29 -2.06
CA ILE A 32 -7.59 -1.80 -0.83
C ILE A 32 -8.58 -0.87 -0.09
N PRO A 33 -8.89 -1.13 1.19
CA PRO A 33 -9.70 -0.22 1.99
C PRO A 33 -8.94 1.10 2.11
N GLY A 34 -9.58 2.21 1.73
CA GLY A 34 -8.92 3.50 1.48
C GLY A 34 -7.98 3.97 2.59
N PHE A 35 -8.53 4.68 3.58
CA PHE A 35 -7.69 5.13 4.70
C PHE A 35 -7.28 3.94 5.58
N PRO A 36 -6.02 3.90 6.05
CA PRO A 36 -5.64 2.92 7.05
C PRO A 36 -6.59 3.03 8.26
N PRO A 37 -6.92 1.91 8.91
CA PRO A 37 -7.76 1.92 10.10
C PRO A 37 -7.16 2.86 11.16
N VAL A 38 -8.03 3.41 12.02
CA VAL A 38 -7.60 4.23 13.15
C VAL A 38 -6.56 3.45 13.93
N ARG A 39 -5.35 3.99 13.97
CA ARG A 39 -4.23 3.36 14.65
C ARG A 39 -4.30 3.76 16.12
N GLU A 40 -4.04 2.82 17.02
CA GLU A 40 -4.07 3.08 18.47
C GLU A 40 -2.94 4.01 18.94
N VAL A 41 -1.92 4.19 18.12
CA VAL A 41 -0.75 5.02 18.41
C VAL A 41 -0.60 6.13 17.39
N GLU A 42 -0.16 7.30 17.86
CA GLU A 42 0.22 8.42 17.01
C GLU A 42 1.51 8.09 16.25
N PHE A 43 1.57 8.52 14.98
CA PHE A 43 2.75 8.32 14.13
C PHE A 43 3.57 9.61 14.13
N PHE A 44 4.84 9.48 14.50
CA PHE A 44 5.82 10.56 14.44
C PHE A 44 6.74 10.33 13.24
N ILE A 45 7.03 11.40 12.51
CA ILE A 45 8.04 11.41 11.46
C ILE A 45 9.29 12.02 12.06
N ASP A 46 10.27 11.17 12.38
CA ASP A 46 11.57 11.63 12.86
C ASP A 46 12.36 12.22 11.71
N LEU A 47 12.85 13.45 11.90
CA LEU A 47 13.69 14.13 10.94
C LEU A 47 15.14 14.10 11.39
N HIS A 48 16.06 14.01 10.43
CA HIS A 48 17.46 14.24 10.74
C HIS A 48 17.68 15.70 11.20
N PRO A 49 18.58 15.94 12.16
CA PRO A 49 18.91 17.31 12.58
C PRO A 49 19.32 18.17 11.37
N GLY A 50 18.68 19.33 11.22
CA GLY A 50 18.91 20.24 10.09
C GLY A 50 17.97 20.06 8.90
N THR A 51 17.07 19.07 8.90
CA THR A 51 16.00 18.97 7.90
C THR A 51 15.01 20.13 8.07
N GLY A 52 14.89 20.94 7.03
CA GLY A 52 13.87 22.00 6.94
C GLY A 52 12.65 21.58 6.11
N PRO A 53 11.59 22.38 6.09
CA PRO A 53 10.44 22.16 5.21
C PRO A 53 10.85 22.17 3.74
N ILE A 54 10.24 21.27 2.95
CA ILE A 54 10.39 21.26 1.49
C ILE A 54 9.21 22.04 0.89
N LEU A 55 9.51 22.92 -0.05
CA LEU A 55 8.53 23.66 -0.84
C LEU A 55 8.85 23.47 -2.32
N GLU A 56 7.99 22.75 -3.02
CA GLU A 56 8.09 22.53 -4.48
C GLU A 56 6.75 22.87 -5.12
N SER A 57 6.78 23.44 -6.33
CA SER A 57 5.54 23.74 -7.06
C SER A 57 4.89 22.43 -7.54
N PRO A 58 3.55 22.33 -7.54
CA PRO A 58 2.87 21.17 -8.10
C PRO A 58 3.27 20.91 -9.56
N TYR A 59 3.39 19.62 -9.93
CA TYR A 59 3.63 19.23 -11.31
C TYR A 59 2.45 19.64 -12.20
N ARG A 60 2.74 19.95 -13.47
CA ARG A 60 1.71 20.22 -14.47
C ARG A 60 1.03 18.91 -14.85
N MET A 61 -0.29 18.86 -14.69
CA MET A 61 -1.13 17.72 -15.04
C MET A 61 -2.19 18.14 -16.05
N ALA A 62 -2.61 17.21 -16.88
CA ALA A 62 -3.73 17.42 -17.80
C ALA A 62 -5.06 17.53 -17.02
N PRO A 63 -6.10 18.19 -17.57
CA PRO A 63 -7.39 18.31 -16.88
C PRO A 63 -8.02 16.98 -16.46
N VAL A 64 -7.78 15.89 -17.21
CA VAL A 64 -8.31 14.56 -16.89
C VAL A 64 -7.66 13.95 -15.63
N GLU A 65 -6.35 14.14 -15.47
CA GLU A 65 -5.59 13.64 -14.31
C GLU A 65 -5.99 14.39 -13.03
N LEU A 66 -6.32 15.68 -13.16
CA LEU A 66 -6.81 16.47 -12.02
C LEU A 66 -8.19 16.02 -11.51
N VAL A 67 -8.99 15.33 -12.34
CA VAL A 67 -10.27 14.76 -11.91
C VAL A 67 -10.04 13.54 -11.01
N GLU A 68 -8.99 12.76 -11.28
CA GLU A 68 -8.63 11.58 -10.48
C GLU A 68 -8.03 11.94 -9.12
N LEU A 69 -7.40 13.11 -9.01
CA LEU A 69 -6.83 13.63 -7.75
C LEU A 69 -7.87 14.24 -6.80
N LYS A 70 -9.12 14.37 -7.21
CA LYS A 70 -10.19 15.01 -6.43
C LYS A 70 -10.83 14.04 -5.44
#